data_AF-A0A423TH04-F1
#
_entry.id   AF-A0A423TH04-F1
#
_cell.length_a   1.000
_cell.length_b   1.000
_cell.length_c   1.000
_cell.angle_alpha   90.00
_cell.angle_beta   90.00
_cell.angle_gamma   90.00
#
_symmetry.space_group_name_H-M   'P 1'
#
loop_
_entity.id
_entity.type
_entity.pdbx_description
1 polymer ?
#
loop_
_entity_poly.entity_id
_entity_poly.type
_entity_poly.pdbx_seq_one_letter_code
_entity_poly.pdbx_strand_id
1 'polypeptide(L)'
;SVPARPVAKSPAAAGGSKNNQRYFRIPFVRPSDQHRGDHQQQKGWWYAHFDGDWIARQMEIHPDKPPILLIAGRDDMQMCELSLEETGLTRKRGAEILEQEYDKEWNRHGGKPYERPAERRR
;
A
#
# COMPACT_ATOMS: atom_id res chain seq x y z
N SER A 1 46.13 16.22 -13.45
CA SER A 1 45.23 15.51 -14.37
C SER A 1 44.64 14.30 -13.68
N VAL A 2 43.32 14.14 -13.80
CA VAL A 2 42.41 13.22 -13.10
C VAL A 2 42.78 11.72 -13.21
N PRO A 3 42.61 10.92 -12.14
CA PRO A 3 42.65 9.47 -12.21
C PRO A 3 41.31 8.88 -12.71
N ALA A 4 41.43 7.71 -13.35
CA ALA A 4 40.39 6.97 -14.04
C ALA A 4 39.18 6.58 -13.14
N ARG A 5 37.99 6.65 -13.72
CA ARG A 5 36.71 6.26 -13.11
C ARG A 5 36.58 4.73 -13.14
N PRO A 6 36.15 4.06 -12.05
CA PRO A 6 35.89 2.64 -12.10
C PRO A 6 34.58 2.33 -12.85
N VAL A 7 34.62 1.18 -13.52
CA VAL A 7 33.63 0.53 -14.37
C VAL A 7 32.19 0.59 -13.85
N ALA A 8 31.26 0.92 -14.75
CA ALA A 8 29.82 0.82 -14.52
C ALA A 8 29.46 -0.63 -14.14
N LYS A 9 28.98 -0.82 -12.91
CA LYS A 9 28.21 -2.01 -12.57
C LYS A 9 26.85 -1.85 -13.26
N SER A 10 26.66 -2.57 -14.35
CA SER A 10 25.32 -2.89 -14.84
C SER A 10 24.49 -3.35 -13.64
N PRO A 11 23.31 -2.78 -13.36
CA PRO A 11 22.42 -3.39 -12.38
C PRO A 11 22.05 -4.75 -12.96
N ALA A 12 22.62 -5.78 -12.37
CA ALA A 12 22.26 -7.16 -12.63
C ALA A 12 20.74 -7.26 -12.52
N ALA A 13 20.12 -7.74 -13.60
CA ALA A 13 18.78 -8.29 -13.66
C ALA A 13 17.86 -7.85 -12.51
N ALA A 14 17.07 -6.79 -12.73
CA ALA A 14 15.84 -6.56 -11.99
C ALA A 14 14.86 -7.68 -12.37
N GLY A 15 15.15 -8.91 -11.91
CA GLY A 15 14.18 -9.96 -11.83
C GLY A 15 13.14 -9.48 -10.83
N GLY A 16 12.08 -8.83 -11.32
CA GLY A 16 10.89 -8.57 -10.53
C GLY A 16 10.51 -9.89 -9.87
N SER A 17 10.74 -9.97 -8.56
CA SER A 17 10.42 -11.16 -7.81
C SER A 17 8.92 -11.34 -7.94
N LYS A 18 8.52 -12.36 -8.69
CA LYS A 18 7.13 -12.69 -9.06
C LYS A 18 6.19 -12.90 -7.85
N ASN A 19 6.64 -12.64 -6.61
CA ASN A 19 6.04 -12.94 -5.33
C ASN A 19 6.17 -11.82 -4.27
N ASN A 20 6.55 -10.58 -4.60
CA ASN A 20 6.73 -9.55 -3.56
C ASN A 20 5.39 -8.91 -3.15
N GLN A 21 4.51 -9.68 -2.48
CA GLN A 21 3.30 -9.12 -1.85
C GLN A 21 3.70 -8.36 -0.60
N ARG A 22 3.37 -7.08 -0.52
CA ARG A 22 3.70 -6.23 0.63
C ARG A 22 2.47 -5.51 1.13
N TYR A 23 2.31 -5.50 2.46
CA TYR A 23 1.10 -5.05 3.11
C TYR A 23 1.43 -3.94 4.10
N PHE A 24 0.64 -2.87 4.09
CA PHE A 24 0.87 -1.70 4.92
C PHE A 24 -0.43 -1.24 5.58
N ARG A 25 -0.31 -0.64 6.78
CA ARG A 25 -1.36 0.15 7.43
C ARG A 25 -0.82 1.47 7.94
N ILE A 26 -1.61 2.52 7.79
CA ILE A 26 -1.28 3.87 8.27
C ILE A 26 -2.53 4.47 8.93
N PRO A 27 -2.44 5.00 10.16
CA PRO A 27 -3.52 5.78 10.73
C PRO A 27 -3.59 7.16 10.05
N PHE A 28 -4.79 7.67 9.81
CA PHE A 28 -5.03 9.04 9.35
C PHE A 28 -6.06 9.76 10.24
N VAL A 29 -5.94 11.08 10.33
CA VAL A 29 -6.93 11.94 11.01
C VAL A 29 -7.77 12.62 9.95
N ARG A 30 -9.08 12.67 10.14
CA ARG A 30 -9.94 13.39 9.21
C ARG A 30 -9.68 14.90 9.33
N PRO A 31 -9.65 15.64 8.21
CA PRO A 31 -9.56 17.11 8.26
C PRO A 31 -10.65 17.73 9.14
N SER A 32 -11.87 17.16 9.11
CA SER A 32 -13.01 17.60 9.93
C SER A 32 -12.80 17.46 11.44
N ASP A 33 -11.96 16.51 11.87
CA ASP A 33 -11.68 16.25 13.28
C ASP A 33 -10.37 16.92 13.74
N GLN A 34 -9.61 17.54 12.84
CA GLN A 34 -8.31 18.16 13.14
C GLN A 34 -8.41 19.32 14.16
N HIS A 35 -9.60 19.93 14.29
CA HIS A 35 -9.89 20.98 15.28
C HIS A 35 -10.56 20.46 16.56
N ARG A 36 -10.87 19.16 16.65
CA ARG A 36 -11.41 18.57 17.87
C ARG A 36 -10.27 18.25 18.83
N GLY A 37 -10.52 18.44 20.12
CA GLY A 37 -9.53 18.14 21.17
C GLY A 37 -9.00 16.70 21.05
N ASP A 38 -7.76 16.47 21.50
CA ASP A 38 -6.98 15.23 21.31
C ASP A 38 -7.76 13.94 21.65
N HIS A 39 -8.69 14.00 22.61
CA HIS A 39 -9.53 12.89 23.06
C HIS A 39 -10.75 12.57 22.17
N GLN A 40 -11.08 13.40 21.18
CA GLN A 40 -12.23 13.23 20.27
C GLN A 40 -11.81 13.03 18.81
N GLN A 41 -10.52 13.05 18.50
CA GLN A 41 -10.02 12.78 17.15
C GLN A 41 -10.18 11.30 16.83
N GLN A 42 -11.25 10.96 16.11
CA GLN A 42 -11.43 9.60 15.64
C GLN A 42 -10.47 9.33 14.48
N LYS A 43 -9.51 8.43 14.71
CA LYS A 43 -8.50 8.05 13.72
C LYS A 43 -9.08 7.01 12.77
N GLY A 44 -8.99 7.26 11.47
CA GLY A 44 -9.23 6.24 10.45
C GLY A 44 -7.98 5.42 10.18
N TRP A 45 -8.16 4.30 9.50
CA TRP A 45 -7.06 3.43 9.08
C TRP A 45 -7.05 3.26 7.58
N TRP A 46 -5.88 3.44 6.99
CA TRP A 46 -5.65 3.21 5.57
C TRP A 46 -4.76 1.98 5.42
N TYR A 47 -5.20 1.02 4.62
CA TYR A 47 -4.52 -0.25 4.36
C TYR A 47 -4.21 -0.36 2.88
N ALA A 48 -3.01 -0.84 2.56
CA ALA A 48 -2.60 -1.06 1.18
C ALA A 48 -1.89 -2.40 1.01
N HIS A 49 -2.25 -3.08 -0.06
CA HIS A 49 -1.60 -4.30 -0.55
C HIS A 49 -0.96 -3.98 -1.89
N PHE A 50 0.36 -4.11 -1.95
CA PHE A 50 1.18 -3.98 -3.16
C PHE A 50 1.54 -5.35 -3.70
N ASP A 51 1.31 -5.54 -5.00
CA ASP A 51 1.77 -6.70 -5.78
C ASP A 51 2.96 -6.22 -6.63
N GLY A 52 4.17 -6.39 -6.10
CA GLY A 52 5.37 -5.74 -6.65
C GLY A 52 5.41 -4.25 -6.30
N ASP A 53 5.61 -3.41 -7.31
CA ASP A 53 5.71 -1.95 -7.14
C ASP A 53 4.35 -1.24 -7.12
N TRP A 54 3.28 -1.92 -7.53
CA TRP A 54 1.97 -1.31 -7.74
C TRP A 54 0.93 -1.82 -6.76
N ILE A 55 0.04 -0.93 -6.36
CA ILE A 55 -1.09 -1.29 -5.50
C ILE A 55 -2.02 -2.28 -6.23
N ALA A 56 -2.53 -3.23 -5.47
CA ALA A 56 -3.41 -4.29 -5.93
C ALA A 56 -4.75 -4.27 -5.19
N ARG A 57 -4.73 -4.00 -3.88
CA ARG A 57 -5.93 -3.77 -3.07
C ARG A 57 -5.69 -2.61 -2.10
N GLN A 58 -6.70 -1.78 -1.89
CA GLN A 58 -6.69 -0.68 -0.93
C GLN A 58 -7.95 -0.73 -0.09
N MET A 59 -7.81 -0.44 1.21
CA MET A 59 -8.94 -0.42 2.12
C MET A 59 -8.84 0.77 3.06
N GLU A 60 -9.94 1.50 3.21
CA GLU A 60 -10.04 2.65 4.12
C GLU A 60 -11.13 2.40 5.14
N ILE A 61 -10.72 2.31 6.40
CA ILE A 61 -11.61 2.12 7.53
C ILE A 61 -11.82 3.46 8.20
N HIS A 62 -13.07 3.87 8.16
CA HIS A 62 -13.55 5.10 8.73
C HIS A 62 -14.44 4.78 9.94
N PRO A 63 -14.33 5.50 11.06
CA PRO A 63 -15.11 5.19 12.26
C PRO A 63 -16.62 5.47 12.07
N ASP A 64 -16.98 6.55 11.38
CA ASP A 64 -18.40 6.91 11.12
C ASP A 64 -18.89 6.61 9.69
N LYS A 65 -18.08 5.95 8.86
CA LYS A 65 -18.46 5.66 7.46
C LYS A 65 -18.29 4.18 7.18
N PRO A 66 -19.06 3.62 6.22
CA PRO A 66 -18.80 2.27 5.77
C PRO A 66 -17.36 2.13 5.26
N PRO A 67 -16.74 0.94 5.44
CA PRO A 67 -15.40 0.67 4.94
C PRO A 67 -15.38 0.81 3.42
N ILE A 68 -14.30 1.40 2.91
CA ILE A 68 -14.07 1.54 1.47
C ILE A 68 -13.10 0.44 1.07
N LEU A 69 -13.50 -0.42 0.14
CA LEU A 69 -12.68 -1.50 -0.40
C LEU A 69 -12.49 -1.24 -1.90
N LEU A 70 -11.24 -1.13 -2.33
CA LEU A 70 -10.86 -0.78 -3.69
C LEU A 70 -9.92 -1.85 -4.24
N ILE A 71 -10.12 -2.25 -5.49
CA ILE A 71 -9.31 -3.25 -6.18
C ILE A 71 -8.74 -2.69 -7.48
N ALA A 72 -7.48 -3.02 -7.77
CA ALA A 72 -6.83 -2.61 -9.01
C ALA A 72 -7.54 -3.25 -10.23
N GLY A 73 -7.60 -2.52 -11.33
CA GLY A 73 -8.37 -2.86 -12.54
C GLY A 73 -9.84 -2.45 -12.51
N ARG A 74 -10.40 -2.14 -11.34
CA ARG A 74 -11.80 -1.68 -11.19
C ARG A 74 -11.87 -0.25 -10.66
N ASP A 75 -11.09 0.03 -9.62
CA ASP A 75 -11.17 1.25 -8.83
C ASP A 75 -9.90 2.11 -8.96
N ASP A 76 -9.11 1.93 -10.03
CA ASP A 76 -7.77 2.54 -10.17
C ASP A 76 -7.77 4.06 -10.00
N MET A 77 -8.81 4.76 -10.49
CA MET A 77 -8.95 6.21 -10.33
C MET A 77 -9.10 6.67 -8.87
N GLN A 78 -9.45 5.77 -7.96
CA GLN A 78 -9.66 6.05 -6.54
C GLN A 78 -8.53 5.48 -5.66
N MET A 79 -7.58 4.76 -6.26
CA MET A 79 -6.46 4.13 -5.55
C MET A 79 -5.20 4.98 -5.63
N CYS A 80 -4.20 4.63 -4.83
CA CYS A 80 -2.89 5.28 -4.89
C CYS A 80 -2.21 5.04 -6.25
N GLU A 81 -1.88 6.13 -6.96
CA GLU A 81 -1.19 6.11 -8.24
C GLU A 81 0.35 6.03 -8.13
N LEU A 82 0.88 6.16 -6.91
CA LEU A 82 2.32 6.13 -6.65
C LEU A 82 2.84 4.70 -6.48
N SER A 83 4.06 4.45 -6.94
CA SER A 83 4.73 3.17 -6.71
C SER A 83 5.11 2.98 -5.23
N LEU A 84 5.40 1.73 -4.84
CA LEU A 84 5.78 1.39 -3.47
C LEU A 84 7.01 2.19 -2.98
N GLU A 85 7.97 2.47 -3.85
CA GLU A 85 9.14 3.29 -3.50
C GLU A 85 8.75 4.77 -3.31
N GLU A 86 7.92 5.32 -4.20
CA GLU A 86 7.48 6.72 -4.17
C GLU A 86 6.58 7.03 -2.97
N THR A 87 5.74 6.10 -2.55
CA THR A 87 4.89 6.28 -1.35
C THR A 87 5.70 6.41 -0.06
N GLY A 88 6.95 5.94 -0.04
CA GLY A 88 7.81 5.95 1.15
C GLY A 88 7.31 5.05 2.30
N LEU A 89 6.29 4.21 2.06
CA LEU A 89 5.70 3.34 3.10
C LEU A 89 6.72 2.38 3.69
N THR A 90 7.66 1.92 2.86
CA THR A 90 8.76 1.03 3.24
C THR A 90 9.75 1.65 4.24
N ARG A 91 9.81 2.98 4.31
CA ARG A 91 10.69 3.74 5.21
C ARG A 91 10.00 4.12 6.51
N LYS A 92 8.66 4.01 6.57
CA LYS A 92 7.88 4.37 7.75
C LYS A 92 7.82 3.21 8.74
N ARG A 93 8.45 3.38 9.90
CA ARG A 93 8.44 2.36 10.96
C ARG A 93 7.01 2.05 11.40
N GLY A 94 6.68 0.75 11.48
CA GLY A 94 5.37 0.27 11.91
C GLY A 94 4.26 0.37 10.85
N ALA A 95 4.59 0.82 9.63
CA ALA A 95 3.64 0.82 8.53
C ALA A 95 3.43 -0.58 7.94
N GLU A 96 4.51 -1.34 7.75
CA GLU A 96 4.42 -2.68 7.18
C GLU A 96 3.76 -3.65 8.16
N ILE A 97 2.82 -4.45 7.64
CA ILE A 97 2.08 -5.47 8.38
C ILE A 97 2.16 -6.80 7.65
N LEU A 98 1.72 -7.87 8.32
CA LEU A 98 1.64 -9.19 7.72
C LEU A 98 0.41 -9.31 6.82
N GLU A 99 0.51 -10.17 5.81
CA GLU A 99 -0.61 -10.58 4.95
C GLU A 99 -1.84 -10.97 5.77
N GLN A 100 -1.65 -11.83 6.79
CA GLN A 100 -2.73 -12.33 7.64
C GLN A 100 -3.49 -11.21 8.35
N GLU A 101 -2.79 -10.15 8.77
CA GLU A 101 -3.41 -8.99 9.41
C GLU A 101 -4.23 -8.16 8.42
N TYR A 102 -3.73 -8.03 7.19
CA TYR A 102 -4.45 -7.38 6.11
C TYR A 102 -5.69 -8.19 5.71
N ASP A 103 -5.54 -9.47 5.40
CA ASP A 103 -6.64 -10.33 4.94
C ASP A 103 -7.70 -10.56 6.01
N LYS A 104 -7.31 -10.57 7.30
CA LYS A 104 -8.27 -10.58 8.42
C LYS A 104 -9.20 -9.37 8.37
N GLU A 105 -8.64 -8.18 8.22
CA GLU A 105 -9.43 -6.95 8.20
C GLU A 105 -10.21 -6.82 6.87
N TRP A 106 -9.57 -7.16 5.75
CA TRP A 106 -10.20 -7.18 4.43
C TRP A 106 -11.43 -8.11 4.40
N ASN A 107 -11.30 -9.35 4.88
CA ASN A 107 -12.41 -10.30 4.94
C ASN A 107 -13.49 -9.87 5.95
N ARG A 108 -13.09 -9.27 7.07
CA ARG A 108 -14.03 -8.74 8.08
C ARG A 108 -14.97 -7.69 7.50
N HIS A 109 -14.49 -6.86 6.56
CA HIS A 109 -15.27 -5.82 5.90
C HIS A 109 -15.93 -6.28 4.58
N GLY A 110 -15.88 -7.58 4.26
CA GLY A 110 -16.53 -8.16 3.09
C GLY A 110 -15.71 -8.16 1.80
N GLY A 111 -14.39 -7.94 1.91
CA GLY A 111 -13.47 -8.00 0.79
C GLY A 111 -13.24 -9.43 0.28
N LYS A 112 -13.15 -9.58 -1.04
CA LYS A 112 -12.89 -10.87 -1.69
C LYS A 112 -11.40 -11.24 -1.69
N PRO A 113 -11.01 -12.52 -1.58
CA PRO A 113 -9.62 -12.94 -1.66
C PRO A 113 -8.90 -12.36 -2.88
N TYR A 114 -7.60 -12.04 -2.75
CA TYR A 114 -6.84 -11.54 -3.87
C TYR A 114 -6.66 -12.63 -4.93
N GLU A 115 -7.12 -12.33 -6.14
CA GLU A 115 -6.82 -13.10 -7.33
C GLU A 115 -5.86 -12.29 -8.17
N ARG A 116 -4.61 -12.76 -8.31
CA ARG A 116 -3.61 -12.07 -9.11
C ARG A 116 -4.09 -12.00 -10.56
N PRO A 117 -4.25 -10.81 -11.16
CA PRO A 117 -4.67 -10.69 -12.55
C PRO A 117 -3.69 -11.37 -13.48
N ALA A 118 -4.20 -12.20 -14.41
CA ALA A 118 -3.37 -12.94 -15.37
C ALA A 118 -2.50 -12.01 -16.25
N GLU A 119 -2.95 -10.77 -16.46
CA GLU A 119 -2.25 -9.77 -17.28
C GLU A 119 -0.98 -9.19 -16.62
N ARG A 120 -0.84 -9.29 -15.28
CA ARG A 120 0.38 -8.88 -14.57
C ARG A 120 1.51 -9.91 -14.64
N ARG A 121 1.34 -11.00 -15.40
CA ARG A 121 2.30 -12.10 -15.54
C ARG A 121 3.37 -11.87 -16.62
N ARG A 122 3.49 -10.64 -17.15
CA ARG A 122 4.42 -10.30 -18.24
C ARG A 122 5.78 -9.85 -17.71
#